data_AF-A0A3C0S488-F1
#
_entry.id   AF-A0A3C0S488-F1
#
_cell.length_a   1.000
_cell.length_b   1.000
_cell.length_c   1.000
_cell.angle_alpha   90.00
_cell.angle_beta   90.00
_cell.angle_gamma   90.00
#
_symmetry.space_group_name_H-M   'P 1'
#
loop_
_entity.id
_entity.type
_entity.pdbx_description
1 polymer ?
#
loop_
_entity_poly.entity_id
_entity_poly.type
_entity_poly.pdbx_seq_one_letter_code
_entity_poly.pdbx_strand_id
1 'polypeptide(L)'
;MKKSTLLLLITAGIGYQAHAQKIETTPQMSSEVGIEPIKQGNWMVGGSIGNLGYSFEAKSFNIALQPRAGYFVSDGLAIGAQANLGLATVKDADNEWTYGVAPFVRYYFPNAGSTTGRFFGQGDIGISGSSKGKDVALAVGANVGYAHFITRT
;
A
#
# COMPACT_ATOMS: atom_id res chain seq x y z
N MET A 1 20.91 -53.19 18.98
CA MET A 1 19.44 -52.96 18.88
C MET A 1 19.02 -51.63 19.54
N LYS A 2 19.56 -50.47 19.13
CA LYS A 2 19.25 -49.19 19.82
C LYS A 2 19.06 -47.96 18.92
N LYS A 3 19.18 -48.08 17.59
CA LYS A 3 19.08 -46.92 16.67
C LYS A 3 17.78 -46.87 15.85
N SER A 4 17.07 -48.00 15.72
CA SER A 4 15.82 -48.09 14.94
C SER A 4 14.56 -47.75 15.75
N THR A 5 14.59 -47.85 17.08
CA THR A 5 13.42 -47.57 17.94
C THR A 5 13.20 -46.08 18.18
N LEU A 6 14.25 -45.25 18.08
CA LEU A 6 14.15 -43.80 18.28
C LEU A 6 13.52 -43.09 17.07
N LEU A 7 13.69 -43.65 15.85
CA LEU A 7 13.14 -43.08 14.63
C LEU A 7 11.62 -43.26 14.52
N LEU A 8 11.07 -44.33 15.12
CA LEU A 8 9.63 -44.60 15.13
C LEU A 8 8.84 -43.69 16.08
N LEU A 9 9.49 -43.17 17.13
CA LEU A 9 8.87 -42.26 18.09
C LEU A 9 8.78 -40.82 17.56
N ILE A 10 9.73 -40.41 16.71
CA ILE A 10 9.72 -39.07 16.11
C ILE A 10 8.66 -38.98 15.01
N THR A 11 8.45 -40.05 14.23
CA THR A 11 7.38 -40.09 13.22
C THR A 11 5.97 -40.19 13.82
N ALA A 12 5.82 -40.83 14.99
CA ALA A 12 4.54 -40.87 15.70
C ALA A 12 4.15 -39.52 16.35
N GLY A 13 5.13 -38.72 16.79
CA GLY A 13 4.88 -37.41 17.43
C GLY A 13 4.36 -36.32 16.47
N ILE A 14 4.69 -36.42 15.19
CA ILE A 14 4.26 -35.44 14.16
C ILE A 14 2.81 -35.73 13.69
N GLY A 15 2.29 -36.94 13.93
CA GLY A 15 0.95 -37.35 13.45
C GLY A 15 -0.24 -36.81 14.24
N TYR A 16 -0.05 -36.27 15.45
CA TYR A 16 -1.16 -35.93 16.37
C TYR A 16 -1.56 -34.45 16.41
N GLN A 17 -0.94 -33.57 15.63
CA GLN A 17 -1.29 -32.13 15.58
C GLN A 17 -1.97 -31.72 14.27
N ALA A 18 -2.59 -32.66 13.57
CA ALA A 18 -3.55 -32.34 12.50
C ALA A 18 -4.90 -31.95 13.13
N HIS A 19 -4.91 -30.83 13.84
CA HIS A 19 -6.17 -30.13 14.11
C HIS A 19 -6.72 -29.68 12.75
N ALA A 20 -7.76 -30.36 12.29
CA ALA A 20 -8.53 -29.95 11.13
C ALA A 20 -9.18 -28.59 11.41
N GLN A 21 -8.46 -27.50 11.14
CA GLN A 21 -9.07 -26.20 10.97
C GLN A 21 -9.99 -26.30 9.77
N LYS A 22 -11.30 -26.24 10.02
CA LYS A 22 -12.30 -26.09 8.97
C LYS A 22 -12.04 -24.72 8.32
N ILE A 23 -11.26 -24.71 7.24
CA ILE A 23 -11.03 -23.51 6.44
C ILE A 23 -12.34 -23.22 5.72
N GLU A 24 -13.11 -22.28 6.25
CA GLU A 24 -14.25 -21.71 5.56
C GLU A 24 -13.67 -20.86 4.41
N THR A 25 -13.69 -21.43 3.19
CA THR A 25 -12.88 -21.00 2.04
C THR A 25 -13.47 -19.83 1.24
N THR A 26 -14.54 -19.19 1.72
CA THR A 26 -14.99 -17.93 1.13
C THR A 26 -14.17 -16.79 1.73
N PRO A 27 -13.30 -16.11 0.95
CA PRO A 27 -12.66 -14.90 1.45
C PRO A 27 -13.74 -13.91 1.90
N GLN A 28 -13.67 -13.47 3.15
CA GLN A 28 -14.52 -12.41 3.66
C GLN A 28 -14.17 -11.14 2.90
N MET A 29 -15.06 -10.73 1.99
CA MET A 29 -14.86 -9.57 1.10
C MET A 29 -15.23 -8.25 1.79
N SER A 30 -15.85 -8.30 2.97
CA SER A 30 -16.35 -7.13 3.69
C SER A 30 -16.60 -7.49 5.16
N SER A 31 -15.97 -6.77 6.08
CA SER A 31 -16.21 -6.84 7.52
C SER A 31 -16.57 -5.44 8.04
N GLU A 32 -17.44 -5.36 9.05
CA GLU A 32 -17.61 -4.13 9.84
C GLU A 32 -16.30 -3.92 10.63
N VAL A 33 -15.43 -3.07 10.12
CA VAL A 33 -14.08 -2.87 10.68
C VAL A 33 -14.02 -1.69 11.65
N GLY A 34 -15.07 -0.86 11.70
CA GLY A 34 -15.11 0.34 12.50
C GLY A 34 -13.89 1.23 12.27
N ILE A 35 -13.16 1.51 13.35
CA ILE A 35 -11.92 2.30 13.35
C ILE A 35 -10.65 1.45 13.38
N GLU A 36 -10.75 0.13 13.53
CA GLU A 36 -9.60 -0.73 13.83
C GLU A 36 -8.47 -0.62 12.79
N PRO A 37 -8.73 -0.53 11.46
CA PRO A 37 -7.65 -0.36 10.47
C PRO A 37 -6.91 0.97 10.56
N ILE A 38 -7.55 2.01 11.12
CA ILE A 38 -7.06 3.38 11.20
C ILE A 38 -6.83 3.84 12.64
N LYS A 39 -6.73 2.87 13.56
CA LYS A 39 -6.53 3.11 14.98
C LYS A 39 -5.14 3.67 15.27
N GLN A 40 -5.04 4.52 16.27
CA GLN A 40 -3.77 5.01 16.77
C GLN A 40 -2.80 3.85 17.04
N GLY A 41 -1.54 4.02 16.62
CA GLY A 41 -0.50 3.01 16.79
C GLY A 41 -0.33 2.08 15.59
N ASN A 42 -1.27 2.06 14.65
CA ASN A 42 -1.17 1.22 13.46
C ASN A 42 -0.22 1.82 12.42
N TRP A 43 0.29 0.93 11.56
CA TRP A 43 1.06 1.28 10.38
C TRP A 43 0.23 1.12 9.12
N MET A 44 0.36 2.08 8.21
CA MET A 44 -0.14 2.02 6.84
C MET A 44 1.06 1.83 5.91
N VAL A 45 1.10 0.74 5.14
CA VAL A 45 2.11 0.52 4.10
C VAL A 45 1.40 0.13 2.82
N GLY A 46 1.78 0.73 1.70
CA GLY A 46 1.22 0.40 0.41
C GLY A 46 1.74 1.30 -0.69
N GLY A 47 0.99 1.42 -1.77
CA GLY A 47 1.30 2.37 -2.84
C GLY A 47 0.17 2.49 -3.85
N SER A 48 0.28 3.45 -4.74
CA SER A 48 -0.63 3.59 -5.89
C SER A 48 0.12 3.52 -7.20
N ILE A 49 -0.60 3.02 -8.22
CA ILE A 49 -0.20 3.14 -9.62
C ILE A 49 -1.09 4.23 -10.23
N GLY A 50 -0.48 5.22 -10.85
CA GLY A 50 -1.16 6.32 -11.54
C GLY A 50 -0.65 6.47 -12.97
N ASN A 51 -1.36 7.25 -13.77
CA ASN A 51 -0.95 7.64 -15.12
C ASN A 51 -0.44 6.48 -15.99
N LEU A 52 -1.06 5.29 -15.87
CA LEU A 52 -0.71 4.13 -16.70
C LEU A 52 -1.40 4.26 -18.05
N GLY A 53 -0.63 4.44 -19.11
CA GLY A 53 -1.19 4.64 -20.44
C GLY A 53 -0.21 4.41 -21.58
N TYR A 54 -0.77 4.14 -22.76
CA TYR A 54 -0.04 4.07 -24.02
C TYR A 54 -0.77 4.88 -25.09
N SER A 55 -0.04 5.72 -25.81
CA SER A 55 -0.54 6.45 -26.98
C SER A 55 0.03 5.83 -28.25
N PHE A 56 -0.84 5.35 -29.14
CA PHE A 56 -0.43 4.77 -30.43
C PHE A 56 0.02 5.82 -31.45
N GLU A 57 -0.55 7.03 -31.37
CA GLU A 57 -0.21 8.14 -32.27
C GLU A 57 1.16 8.72 -31.94
N ALA A 58 1.38 9.10 -30.68
CA ALA A 58 2.66 9.61 -30.19
C ALA A 58 3.69 8.49 -29.92
N LYS A 59 3.25 7.23 -29.96
CA LYS A 59 4.06 6.04 -29.59
C LYS A 59 4.75 6.25 -28.24
N SER A 60 3.97 6.70 -27.27
CA SER A 60 4.44 7.08 -25.94
C SER A 60 3.82 6.22 -24.85
N PHE A 61 4.57 5.93 -23.80
CA PHE A 61 4.12 5.19 -22.62
C PHE A 61 4.33 6.03 -21.37
N ASN A 62 3.39 5.96 -20.42
CA ASN A 62 3.54 6.56 -19.10
C ASN A 62 3.11 5.60 -18.00
N ILE A 63 3.79 5.70 -16.85
CA ILE A 63 3.42 5.06 -15.59
C ILE A 63 3.96 5.88 -14.42
N ALA A 64 3.18 5.98 -13.35
CA ALA A 64 3.60 6.55 -12.08
C ALA A 64 3.37 5.54 -10.95
N LEU A 65 4.34 5.42 -10.05
CA LEU A 65 4.30 4.58 -8.86
C LEU A 65 4.51 5.45 -7.63
N GLN A 66 3.69 5.23 -6.61
CA GLN A 66 3.69 6.03 -5.39
C GLN A 66 3.68 5.15 -4.15
N PRO A 67 4.79 4.48 -3.81
CA PRO A 67 4.90 3.75 -2.57
C PRO A 67 4.83 4.72 -1.39
N ARG A 68 4.19 4.28 -0.31
CA ARG A 68 3.95 5.09 0.88
C ARG A 68 3.98 4.24 2.14
N ALA A 69 4.48 4.85 3.20
CA ALA A 69 4.39 4.34 4.55
C ALA A 69 3.94 5.47 5.48
N GLY A 70 3.07 5.16 6.44
CA GLY A 70 2.59 6.10 7.43
C GLY A 70 2.25 5.42 8.74
N TYR A 71 2.14 6.22 9.78
CA TYR A 71 1.85 5.82 11.14
C TYR A 71 0.66 6.63 11.67
N PHE A 72 -0.31 5.96 12.27
CA PHE A 72 -1.48 6.60 12.85
C PHE A 72 -1.13 7.18 14.22
N VAL A 73 -0.96 8.51 14.27
CA VAL A 73 -0.66 9.25 15.50
C VAL A 73 -1.88 9.49 16.38
N SER A 74 -3.07 9.41 15.78
CA SER A 74 -4.37 9.33 16.46
C SER A 74 -5.35 8.59 15.56
N ASP A 75 -6.50 8.22 16.10
CA ASP A 75 -7.54 7.51 15.33
C ASP A 75 -7.93 8.31 14.08
N GLY A 76 -7.71 7.70 12.91
CA GLY A 76 -7.98 8.31 11.62
C GLY A 76 -6.99 9.38 11.16
N LEU A 77 -5.92 9.68 11.91
CA LEU A 77 -4.88 10.63 11.48
C LEU A 77 -3.54 9.94 11.31
N ALA A 78 -3.09 9.83 10.07
CA ALA A 78 -1.78 9.29 9.72
C ALA A 78 -0.82 10.40 9.30
N ILE A 79 0.43 10.29 9.74
CA ILE A 79 1.56 11.01 9.16
C ILE A 79 2.51 10.00 8.51
N GLY A 80 3.16 10.38 7.44
CA GLY A 80 4.04 9.44 6.75
C GLY A 80 4.88 10.10 5.68
N ALA A 81 5.48 9.26 4.85
CA ALA A 81 6.21 9.68 3.67
C ALA A 81 5.82 8.83 2.47
N GLN A 82 5.84 9.46 1.30
CA GLN A 82 5.62 8.82 0.01
C GLN A 82 6.77 9.15 -0.92
N ALA A 83 7.08 8.21 -1.81
CA ALA A 83 7.92 8.49 -2.97
C ALA A 83 7.02 8.72 -4.19
N ASN A 84 7.46 9.56 -5.11
CA ASN A 84 6.83 9.78 -6.41
C ASN A 84 7.80 9.31 -7.48
N LEU A 85 7.51 8.18 -8.12
CA LEU A 85 8.34 7.61 -9.17
C LEU A 85 7.53 7.63 -10.47
N GLY A 86 8.15 8.07 -11.57
CA GLY A 86 7.49 8.14 -12.87
C GLY A 86 8.42 7.73 -13.99
N LEU A 87 7.86 7.09 -15.00
CA LEU A 87 8.52 6.83 -16.28
C LEU A 87 7.61 7.34 -17.39
N ALA A 88 8.17 8.19 -18.26
CA ALA A 88 7.56 8.56 -19.52
C ALA A 88 8.52 8.24 -20.67
N THR A 89 8.02 7.54 -21.68
CA THR A 89 8.78 7.23 -22.90
C THR A 89 8.04 7.81 -24.09
N VAL A 90 8.80 8.28 -25.08
CA VAL A 90 8.27 8.77 -26.36
C VAL A 90 9.18 8.22 -27.44
N LYS A 91 8.61 7.76 -28.56
CA LYS A 91 9.40 7.26 -29.67
C LYS A 91 10.40 8.33 -30.13
N ASP A 92 11.63 7.89 -30.41
CA ASP A 92 12.74 8.72 -30.91
C ASP A 92 13.19 9.84 -29.95
N ALA A 93 12.83 9.75 -28.66
CA ALA A 93 13.27 10.66 -27.61
C ALA A 93 13.80 9.90 -26.39
N ASP A 94 14.62 10.58 -25.59
CA ASP A 94 15.13 10.00 -24.35
C ASP A 94 14.01 9.80 -23.32
N ASN A 95 14.09 8.67 -22.62
CA ASN A 95 13.20 8.34 -21.51
C ASN A 95 13.33 9.38 -20.39
N GLU A 96 12.18 9.75 -19.84
CA GLU A 96 12.10 10.66 -18.71
C GLU A 96 11.75 9.89 -17.43
N TRP A 97 12.66 9.97 -16.47
CA TRP A 97 12.48 9.44 -15.13
C TRP A 97 12.16 10.58 -14.18
N THR A 98 11.00 10.52 -13.54
CA THR A 98 10.64 11.43 -12.45
C THR A 98 10.85 10.72 -11.11
N TYR A 99 11.41 11.44 -10.15
CA TYR A 99 11.61 10.93 -8.79
C TYR A 99 11.30 12.04 -7.79
N GLY A 100 10.90 11.67 -6.58
CA GLY A 100 10.60 12.62 -5.52
C GLY A 100 10.23 11.93 -4.22
N VAL A 101 10.27 12.70 -3.14
CA VAL A 101 9.86 12.25 -1.81
C VAL A 101 9.11 13.38 -1.13
N ALA A 102 8.01 13.04 -0.47
CA ALA A 102 7.20 13.99 0.26
C ALA A 102 6.69 13.37 1.56
N PRO A 103 6.92 14.01 2.73
CA PRO A 103 6.06 13.77 3.89
C PRO A 103 4.60 14.11 3.56
N PHE A 104 3.69 13.40 4.21
CA PHE A 104 2.25 13.62 4.08
C PHE A 104 1.55 13.57 5.43
N VAL A 105 0.41 14.25 5.50
CA VAL A 105 -0.59 14.10 6.56
C VAL A 105 -1.90 13.66 5.91
N ARG A 106 -2.49 12.57 6.42
CA ARG A 106 -3.73 12.01 5.91
C ARG A 106 -4.75 11.89 7.04
N TYR A 107 -5.93 12.47 6.83
CA TYR A 107 -7.05 12.44 7.77
C TYR A 107 -8.22 11.66 7.17
N TYR A 108 -8.67 10.64 7.90
CA TYR A 108 -9.85 9.83 7.60
C TYR A 108 -11.05 10.42 8.34
N PHE A 109 -12.11 10.76 7.59
CA PHE A 109 -13.28 11.38 8.16
C PHE A 109 -14.14 10.34 8.90
N PRO A 110 -14.32 10.44 10.23
CA PRO A 110 -14.94 9.38 11.03
C PRO A 110 -16.42 9.13 10.69
N ASN A 111 -17.14 10.19 10.31
CA ASN A 111 -18.57 10.15 9.99
C ASN A 111 -18.87 10.20 8.48
N ALA A 112 -17.84 10.09 7.63
CA ALA A 112 -18.01 10.11 6.18
C ALA A 112 -17.49 8.80 5.55
N GLY A 113 -18.41 7.91 5.21
CA GLY A 113 -18.12 6.61 4.60
C GLY A 113 -19.20 5.58 4.93
N SER A 114 -18.86 4.30 4.78
CA SER A 114 -19.70 3.16 5.17
C SER A 114 -19.10 2.44 6.38
N THR A 115 -19.80 1.47 6.93
CA THR A 115 -19.27 0.53 7.93
C THR A 115 -17.94 -0.15 7.55
N THR A 116 -17.65 -0.22 6.24
CA THR A 116 -16.53 -0.94 5.65
C THR A 116 -15.50 -0.02 4.98
N GLY A 117 -15.69 1.30 5.07
CA GLY A 117 -14.79 2.25 4.40
C GLY A 117 -14.95 3.70 4.84
N ARG A 118 -13.94 4.51 4.51
CA ARG A 118 -13.83 5.90 4.97
C ARG A 118 -13.32 6.78 3.84
N PHE A 119 -13.89 7.97 3.69
CA PHE A 119 -13.26 9.02 2.92
C PHE A 119 -12.04 9.55 3.66
N PHE A 120 -11.04 10.01 2.91
CA PHE A 120 -9.87 10.67 3.46
C PHE A 120 -9.47 11.89 2.63
N GLY A 121 -8.84 12.85 3.30
CA GLY A 121 -8.06 13.92 2.69
C GLY A 121 -6.58 13.74 3.02
N GLN A 122 -5.69 14.12 2.10
CA GLN A 122 -4.25 14.11 2.31
C GLN A 122 -3.61 15.38 1.74
N GLY A 123 -2.76 16.02 2.55
CA GLY A 123 -1.81 17.02 2.09
C GLY A 123 -0.39 16.46 2.11
N ASP A 124 0.43 16.83 1.12
CA ASP A 124 1.84 16.47 1.07
C ASP A 124 2.70 17.63 0.55
N ILE A 125 3.93 17.72 1.07
CA ILE A 125 4.90 18.75 0.70
C ILE A 125 6.28 18.11 0.69
N GLY A 126 7.02 18.27 -0.40
CA GLY A 126 8.30 17.60 -0.59
C GLY A 126 9.09 18.12 -1.76
N ILE A 127 9.97 17.28 -2.28
CA ILE A 127 10.86 17.62 -3.38
C ILE A 127 10.73 16.61 -4.50
N SER A 128 10.93 17.07 -5.73
CA SER A 128 10.94 16.23 -6.94
C SER A 128 12.00 16.66 -7.93
N GLY A 129 12.37 15.75 -8.82
CA GLY A 129 13.32 15.98 -9.91
C GLY A 129 12.98 15.09 -11.11
N SER A 130 13.63 15.37 -12.24
CA SER A 130 13.49 14.64 -13.50
C SER A 130 14.86 14.38 -14.11
N SER A 131 15.05 13.25 -14.80
CA SER A 131 16.29 12.96 -15.54
C SER A 131 16.59 13.96 -16.66
N LYS A 132 15.60 14.72 -17.11
CA LYS A 132 15.78 15.80 -18.11
C LYS A 132 16.16 17.15 -17.49
N GLY A 133 15.89 17.33 -16.19
CA GLY A 133 16.20 18.55 -15.44
C GLY A 133 17.48 18.42 -14.61
N LYS A 134 18.13 19.55 -14.32
CA LYS A 134 19.27 19.60 -13.38
C LYS A 134 18.88 20.09 -11.99
N ASP A 135 17.70 20.69 -11.87
CA ASP A 135 17.23 21.34 -10.65
C ASP A 135 16.22 20.46 -9.90
N VAL A 136 16.13 20.69 -8.60
CA VAL A 136 15.11 20.11 -7.72
C VAL A 136 13.95 21.09 -7.59
N ALA A 137 12.73 20.58 -7.73
CA ALA A 137 11.50 21.35 -7.60
C ALA A 137 10.81 21.09 -6.25
N LEU A 138 10.09 22.09 -5.76
CA LEU A 138 9.14 21.93 -4.66
C LEU A 138 7.90 21.18 -5.18
N ALA A 139 7.52 20.10 -4.51
CA ALA A 139 6.32 19.34 -4.80
C ALA A 139 5.29 19.59 -3.69
N VAL A 140 4.07 20.01 -4.06
CA VAL A 140 2.95 20.20 -3.13
C VAL A 140 1.73 19.47 -3.67
N GLY A 141 1.06 18.71 -2.83
CA GLY A 141 -0.09 17.89 -3.19
C GLY A 141 -1.27 18.08 -2.23
N ALA A 142 -2.47 18.09 -2.80
CA ALA A 142 -3.74 18.02 -2.08
C ALA A 142 -4.58 16.91 -2.73
N ASN A 143 -4.96 15.91 -1.94
CA ASN A 143 -5.59 14.69 -2.43
C ASN A 143 -6.84 14.38 -1.61
N VAL A 144 -7.81 13.74 -2.24
CA VAL A 144 -8.98 13.15 -1.59
C VAL A 144 -9.17 11.73 -2.11
N GLY A 145 -9.74 10.85 -1.31
CA GLY A 145 -10.00 9.48 -1.73
C GLY A 145 -10.94 8.72 -0.81
N TYR A 146 -11.23 7.49 -1.19
CA TYR A 146 -12.02 6.55 -0.42
C TYR A 146 -11.21 5.28 -0.15
N ALA A 147 -11.15 4.85 1.11
CA ALA A 147 -10.53 3.61 1.51
C ALA A 147 -11.61 2.58 1.85
N HIS A 148 -11.53 1.41 1.22
CA HIS A 148 -12.32 0.24 1.59
C HIS A 148 -11.41 -0.71 2.36
N PHE A 149 -11.84 -1.14 3.54
CA PHE A 149 -11.06 -1.99 4.42
C PHE A 149 -11.52 -3.44 4.31
N ILE A 150 -10.55 -4.31 4.05
CA ILE A 150 -10.76 -5.76 4.01
C ILE A 150 -9.97 -6.31 5.20
N THR A 151 -10.67 -6.79 6.23
CA THR A 151 -10.03 -7.45 7.38
C THR A 151 -10.55 -8.87 7.53
N ARG A 152 -9.74 -9.73 8.15
CA ARG A 152 -10.17 -11.04 8.60
C ARG A 152 -10.58 -10.94 10.07
N THR A 153 -11.81 -11.36 10.38
CA THR A 153 -12.29 -11.54 11.75
C THR A 153 -11.57 -12.69 12.43
#